data_AF-E6VRL3-F1
#
_entry.id   AF-E6VRL3-F1
#
_cell.length_a   1.000
_cell.length_b   1.000
_cell.length_c   1.000
_cell.angle_alpha   90.00
_cell.angle_beta   90.00
_cell.angle_gamma   90.00
#
_symmetry.space_group_name_H-M   'P 1'
#
loop_
_entity.id
_entity.type
_entity.pdbx_description
1 polymer ?
#
loop_
_entity_poly.entity_id
_entity_poly.type
_entity_poly.pdbx_seq_one_letter_code
_entity_poly.pdbx_strand_id
1 'polypeptide(L)'
;MTARRQMLDEALSIGRKELGFLVVGDVYEAEKLARDRERILDEAVNDLDRDHLEQLADQLVEMKSLHDKITGEARKLHSSIKTDLAAMKKQNRRIAGYSFGSGNMPRLARDRFVSKKS
;
A
#
# COMPACT_ATOMS: atom_id res chain seq x y z
N MET A 1 -8.28 -29.56 15.64
CA MET A 1 -7.30 -28.62 16.24
C MET A 1 -6.03 -28.44 15.42
N THR A 2 -5.32 -29.51 15.05
CA THR A 2 -4.03 -29.43 14.34
C THR A 2 -4.10 -28.67 13.02
N ALA A 3 -5.16 -28.85 12.24
CA ALA A 3 -5.36 -28.15 10.96
C ALA A 3 -5.48 -26.62 11.14
N ARG A 4 -6.34 -26.14 12.04
CA ARG A 4 -6.51 -24.70 12.31
C ARG A 4 -5.22 -24.04 12.79
N ARG A 5 -4.47 -24.75 13.65
CA ARG A 5 -3.15 -24.29 14.10
C ARG A 5 -2.18 -24.10 12.93
N GLN A 6 -2.12 -25.07 12.02
CA GLN A 6 -1.29 -24.99 10.82
C GLN A 6 -1.72 -23.84 9.89
N MET A 7 -3.03 -23.62 9.75
CA MET A 7 -3.55 -22.50 8.97
C MET A 7 -3.15 -21.13 9.56
N LEU A 8 -3.21 -20.98 10.89
CA LEU A 8 -2.74 -19.75 11.54
C LEU A 8 -1.22 -19.58 11.41
N ASP A 9 -0.44 -20.64 11.52
CA ASP A 9 1.00 -20.60 11.28
C ASP A 9 1.34 -20.21 9.83
N GLU A 10 0.57 -20.73 8.88
CA GLU A 10 0.68 -20.37 7.46
C GLU A 10 0.32 -18.90 7.23
N ALA A 11 -0.80 -18.43 7.78
CA ALA A 11 -1.21 -17.03 7.69
C ALA A 11 -0.15 -16.09 8.32
N LEU A 12 0.47 -16.49 9.43
CA LEU A 12 1.57 -15.73 10.06
C LEU A 12 2.79 -15.67 9.13
N SER A 13 3.14 -16.79 8.51
CA SER A 13 4.25 -16.87 7.54
C SER A 13 4.00 -15.95 6.34
N ILE A 14 2.78 -15.97 5.78
CA ILE A 14 2.36 -15.10 4.69
C ILE A 14 2.40 -13.64 5.11
N GLY A 15 1.86 -13.29 6.28
CA GLY A 15 1.87 -11.92 6.79
C GLY A 15 3.28 -11.37 7.01
N ARG A 16 4.24 -12.20 7.43
CA ARG A 16 5.65 -11.78 7.55
C ARG A 16 6.27 -11.47 6.19
N LYS A 17 5.94 -12.25 5.15
CA LYS A 17 6.39 -11.99 3.76
C LYS A 17 5.74 -10.73 3.19
N GLU A 18 4.44 -10.55 3.39
CA GLU A 18 3.69 -9.34 3.02
C GLU A 18 4.31 -8.09 3.63
N LEU A 19 4.63 -8.13 4.93
CA LEU A 19 5.33 -7.04 5.60
C LEU A 19 6.68 -6.73 4.93
N GLY A 20 7.43 -7.76 4.53
CA GLY A 20 8.67 -7.62 3.78
C GLY A 20 8.48 -6.86 2.45
N PHE A 21 7.43 -7.21 1.68
CA PHE A 21 7.11 -6.53 0.43
C PHE A 21 6.68 -5.07 0.64
N LEU A 22 5.89 -4.79 1.70
CA LEU A 22 5.54 -3.41 2.07
C LEU A 22 6.77 -2.58 2.42
N VAL A 23 7.74 -3.14 3.13
CA VAL A 23 9.00 -2.44 3.49
C VAL A 23 9.82 -2.05 2.27
N VAL A 24 9.87 -2.92 1.24
CA VAL A 24 10.59 -2.62 -0.01
C VAL A 24 9.75 -1.82 -1.02
N GLY A 25 8.49 -1.52 -0.69
CA GLY A 25 7.59 -0.74 -1.54
C GLY A 25 6.91 -1.53 -2.67
N ASP A 26 7.00 -2.86 -2.67
CA ASP A 26 6.32 -3.71 -3.65
C ASP A 26 4.87 -3.95 -3.22
N VAL A 27 3.99 -3.02 -3.62
CA VAL A 27 2.57 -3.05 -3.24
C VAL A 27 1.82 -4.19 -3.92
N TYR A 28 2.25 -4.64 -5.11
CA TYR A 28 1.54 -5.67 -5.87
C TYR A 28 1.69 -7.05 -5.22
N GLU A 29 2.93 -7.45 -4.88
CA GLU A 29 3.15 -8.71 -4.19
C GLU A 29 2.60 -8.67 -2.75
N ALA A 30 2.68 -7.52 -2.08
CA ALA A 30 2.03 -7.34 -0.78
C ALA A 30 0.51 -7.55 -0.85
N GLU A 31 -0.17 -6.98 -1.84
CA GLU A 31 -1.63 -7.16 -2.02
C GLU A 31 -2.01 -8.62 -2.26
N LYS A 32 -1.26 -9.32 -3.10
CA LYS A 32 -1.50 -10.74 -3.40
C LYS A 32 -1.43 -11.58 -2.12
N LEU A 33 -0.37 -11.41 -1.33
CA LEU A 33 -0.22 -12.12 -0.07
C LEU A 33 -1.27 -11.71 0.97
N ALA A 34 -1.69 -10.43 0.98
CA ALA A 34 -2.74 -9.97 1.89
C ALA A 34 -4.06 -10.70 1.65
N ARG A 35 -4.44 -10.91 0.38
CA ARG A 35 -5.65 -11.67 -0.01
C ARG A 35 -5.55 -13.14 0.37
N ASP A 36 -4.39 -13.76 0.15
CA ASP A 36 -4.17 -15.15 0.53
C ASP A 36 -4.24 -15.34 2.05
N ARG A 37 -3.63 -14.43 2.82
CA ARG A 37 -3.71 -14.42 4.28
C ARG A 37 -5.14 -14.24 4.78
N GLU A 38 -5.88 -13.29 4.21
CA GLU A 38 -7.28 -13.03 4.57
C GLU A 38 -8.13 -14.30 4.42
N ARG A 39 -8.05 -14.95 3.26
CA ARG A 39 -8.76 -16.21 3.00
C ARG A 39 -8.44 -17.30 4.03
N ILE A 40 -7.16 -17.51 4.33
CA ILE A 40 -6.73 -18.54 5.30
C ILE A 40 -7.17 -18.19 6.71
N LEU A 41 -7.08 -16.90 7.08
CA LEU A 41 -7.47 -16.43 8.40
C LEU A 41 -8.97 -16.59 8.62
N ASP A 42 -9.79 -16.19 7.64
CA ASP A 42 -11.26 -16.36 7.67
C ASP A 42 -11.64 -17.82 7.87
N GLU A 43 -11.01 -18.74 7.13
CA GLU A 43 -11.26 -20.17 7.26
C GLU A 43 -10.78 -20.72 8.62
N ALA A 44 -9.64 -20.23 9.13
CA ALA A 44 -9.08 -20.67 10.41
C ALA A 44 -9.92 -20.22 11.61
N VAL A 45 -10.53 -19.03 11.54
CA VAL A 45 -11.34 -18.46 12.62
C VAL A 45 -12.83 -18.79 12.54
N ASN A 46 -13.26 -19.40 11.44
CA ASN A 46 -14.66 -19.77 11.27
C ASN A 46 -15.10 -20.85 12.29
N ASP A 47 -16.29 -20.63 12.86
CA ASP A 47 -16.93 -21.48 13.88
C ASP A 47 -16.03 -21.82 15.08
N LEU A 48 -15.24 -20.85 15.56
CA LEU A 48 -14.47 -20.99 16.78
C LEU A 48 -15.37 -21.00 18.02
N ASP A 49 -15.30 -22.06 18.81
CA ASP A 49 -15.82 -22.07 20.18
C ASP A 49 -14.76 -21.61 21.20
N ARG A 50 -15.16 -21.57 22.48
CA ARG A 50 -14.30 -21.10 23.57
C ARG A 50 -13.05 -21.99 23.78
N ASP A 51 -13.18 -23.30 23.62
CA ASP A 51 -12.08 -24.25 23.81
C ASP A 51 -11.06 -24.11 22.67
N HIS A 52 -11.53 -23.86 21.45
CA HIS A 52 -10.66 -23.55 20.33
C HIS A 52 -9.92 -22.22 20.51
N LEU A 53 -10.60 -21.19 21.00
CA LEU A 53 -10.00 -19.87 21.27
C LEU A 53 -8.88 -19.95 22.29
N GLU A 54 -9.08 -20.67 23.40
CA GLU A 54 -8.05 -20.83 24.44
C GLU A 54 -6.80 -21.54 23.89
N GLN A 55 -6.97 -22.50 22.97
CA GLN A 55 -5.86 -23.24 22.37
C GLN A 55 -5.10 -22.46 21.28
N LEU A 56 -5.74 -21.47 20.66
CA LEU A 56 -5.16 -20.68 19.57
C LEU A 56 -4.80 -19.24 19.99
N ALA A 57 -5.03 -18.89 21.26
CA ALA A 57 -4.91 -17.53 21.78
C ALA A 57 -3.55 -16.90 21.46
N ASP A 58 -2.46 -17.62 21.68
CA ASP A 58 -1.09 -17.12 21.43
C ASP A 58 -0.89 -16.75 19.95
N GLN A 59 -1.34 -17.60 19.02
CA GLN A 59 -1.22 -17.34 17.58
C GLN A 59 -2.10 -16.17 17.13
N LEU A 60 -3.30 -16.03 17.71
CA LEU A 60 -4.20 -14.93 17.41
C LEU A 60 -3.63 -13.58 17.91
N VAL A 61 -3.01 -13.58 19.09
CA VAL A 61 -2.30 -12.40 19.62
C VAL A 61 -1.10 -12.05 18.74
N GLU A 62 -0.36 -13.05 18.28
CA GLU A 62 0.74 -12.83 17.34
C GLU A 62 0.24 -12.27 16.01
N MET A 63 -0.85 -12.82 15.46
CA MET A 63 -1.46 -12.37 14.21
C MET A 63 -1.89 -10.91 14.31
N LYS A 64 -2.55 -10.53 15.42
CA LYS A 64 -2.90 -9.13 15.69
C LYS A 64 -1.66 -8.24 15.69
N SER A 65 -0.62 -8.63 16.42
CA SER A 65 0.62 -7.85 16.54
C SER A 65 1.32 -7.69 15.18
N LEU A 66 1.27 -8.71 14.33
CA LEU A 66 1.78 -8.65 12.96
C LEU A 66 0.93 -7.73 12.09
N HIS A 67 -0.39 -7.81 12.18
CA HIS A 67 -1.31 -6.95 11.42
C HIS A 67 -1.17 -5.46 11.79
N ASP A 68 -0.92 -5.16 13.06
CA ASP A 68 -0.61 -3.81 13.55
C ASP A 68 0.66 -3.26 12.86
N LYS A 69 1.70 -4.10 12.69
CA LYS A 69 2.93 -3.72 11.97
C LYS A 69 2.69 -3.50 10.48
N ILE A 70 1.96 -4.41 9.83
CA ILE A 70 1.59 -4.34 8.41
C ILE A 70 0.81 -3.05 8.11
N THR A 71 -0.19 -2.75 8.94
CA THR A 71 -0.98 -1.51 8.83
C THR A 71 -0.10 -0.28 9.01
N GLY A 72 0.84 -0.33 9.97
CA GLY A 72 1.81 0.71 10.20
C GLY A 72 2.68 0.99 8.97
N GLU A 73 3.29 -0.04 8.39
CA GLU A 73 4.14 0.10 7.21
C GLU A 73 3.34 0.52 5.97
N ALA A 74 2.14 -0.03 5.75
CA ALA A 74 1.26 0.39 4.65
C ALA A 74 0.93 1.88 4.71
N ARG A 75 0.64 2.42 5.92
CA ARG A 75 0.41 3.86 6.12
C ARG A 75 1.64 4.70 5.83
N LYS A 76 2.83 4.25 6.26
CA LYS A 76 4.10 4.93 5.98
C LYS A 76 4.38 4.96 4.48
N LEU A 77 4.26 3.81 3.81
CA LEU A 77 4.47 3.69 2.37
C LEU A 77 3.50 4.59 1.59
N HIS A 78 2.22 4.57 1.95
CA HIS A 78 1.22 5.46 1.34
C HIS A 78 1.57 6.95 1.52
N SER A 79 2.02 7.35 2.71
CA SER A 79 2.47 8.73 2.97
C SER A 79 3.70 9.10 2.12
N SER A 80 4.66 8.18 1.98
CA SER A 80 5.85 8.38 1.13
C SER A 80 5.45 8.58 -0.32
N ILE A 81 4.68 7.66 -0.90
CA ILE A 81 4.21 7.73 -2.29
C ILE A 81 3.46 9.05 -2.54
N LYS A 82 2.58 9.45 -1.62
CA LYS A 82 1.84 10.71 -1.72
C LYS A 82 2.78 11.92 -1.75
N THR A 83 3.81 11.90 -0.93
CA THR A 83 4.82 12.98 -0.86
C THR A 83 5.62 13.06 -2.15
N ASP A 84 6.06 11.91 -2.68
CA ASP A 84 6.82 11.83 -3.92
C ASP A 84 6.00 12.34 -5.12
N LEU A 85 4.74 11.91 -5.23
CA LEU A 85 3.83 12.41 -6.27
C LEU A 85 3.62 13.93 -6.19
N ALA A 86 3.49 14.48 -4.99
CA ALA A 86 3.36 15.92 -4.79
C ALA A 86 4.65 16.67 -5.20
N ALA A 87 5.82 16.12 -4.86
CA ALA A 87 7.12 16.66 -5.23
C ALA A 87 7.32 16.64 -6.76
N MET A 88 7.01 15.52 -7.42
CA MET A 88 7.07 15.38 -8.88
C MET A 88 6.15 16.39 -9.58
N LYS A 89 4.92 16.56 -9.09
CA LYS A 89 3.98 17.56 -9.63
C LYS A 89 4.52 18.99 -9.49
N LYS A 90 5.15 19.31 -8.36
CA LYS A 90 5.81 20.61 -8.14
C LYS A 90 6.99 20.82 -9.07
N GLN A 91 7.83 19.80 -9.27
CA GLN A 91 8.96 19.85 -10.20
C GLN A 91 8.49 20.05 -11.64
N ASN A 92 7.49 19.30 -12.10
CA ASN A 92 6.91 19.46 -13.43
C ASN A 92 6.37 20.88 -13.65
N ARG A 93 5.69 21.46 -12.65
CA ARG A 93 5.23 22.86 -12.73
C ARG A 93 6.39 23.85 -12.85
N ARG A 94 7.51 23.62 -12.12
CA ARG A 94 8.71 24.47 -12.22
C ARG A 94 9.34 24.38 -13.61
N ILE A 95 9.54 23.17 -14.13
CA ILE A 95 10.10 22.93 -15.47
C ILE A 95 9.25 23.62 -16.54
N ALA A 96 7.92 23.45 -16.48
CA ALA A 96 7.00 24.14 -17.40
C ALA A 96 7.10 25.67 -17.31
N GLY A 97 7.24 26.22 -16.10
CA GLY A 97 7.45 27.66 -15.88
C GLY A 97 8.78 28.17 -16.46
N TYR A 98 9.88 27.42 -16.30
CA TYR A 98 11.16 27.76 -16.92
C TYR A 98 11.10 27.69 -18.44
N SER A 99 10.48 26.65 -19.01
CA SER A 99 10.27 26.55 -20.47
C SER A 99 9.47 27.74 -21.02
N PHE A 100 8.48 28.21 -20.27
CA PHE A 100 7.68 29.38 -20.62
C PHE A 100 8.51 30.68 -20.56
N GLY A 101 9.29 30.87 -19.48
CA GLY A 101 10.10 32.07 -19.27
C GLY A 101 11.34 32.16 -20.17
N SER A 102 11.88 31.02 -20.62
CA SER A 102 13.06 30.97 -21.50
C SER A 102 12.74 31.10 -23.00
N GLY A 103 11.50 31.43 -23.36
CA GLY A 103 11.08 31.61 -24.76
C GLY A 103 10.85 30.30 -25.54
N ASN A 104 11.06 29.14 -24.92
CA ASN A 104 10.73 27.82 -25.49
C ASN A 104 9.23 27.53 -25.28
N MET A 105 8.39 28.34 -25.91
CA MET A 105 6.97 28.07 -26.00
C MET A 105 6.70 27.09 -27.14
N PRO A 106 6.05 25.94 -26.90
CA PRO A 106 5.43 25.19 -27.98
C PRO A 106 4.50 26.14 -28.73
N ARG A 107 4.62 26.20 -30.07
CA ARG A 107 3.91 27.15 -30.94
C ARG A 107 2.39 27.24 -30.67
N LEU A 108 1.79 26.20 -30.08
CA LEU A 108 0.38 26.07 -29.70
C LEU A 108 -0.13 27.07 -28.64
N ALA A 109 0.75 27.78 -27.92
CA ALA A 109 0.33 28.77 -26.93
C ALA A 109 0.42 30.23 -27.43
N ARG A 110 0.96 30.48 -28.63
CA ARG A 110 0.93 31.82 -29.25
C ARG A 110 -0.46 32.20 -29.76
N ASP A 111 -1.22 31.23 -30.27
CA ASP A 111 -2.51 31.50 -30.93
C ASP A 111 -3.64 31.89 -29.98
N ARG A 112 -3.46 31.73 -28.66
CA ARG A 112 -4.49 32.10 -27.66
C ARG A 112 -4.43 33.55 -27.17
N PHE A 113 -3.37 34.30 -27.50
CA PHE A 113 -3.20 35.68 -27.06
C PHE A 113 -3.38 36.73 -28.17
N VAL A 114 -3.82 36.32 -29.37
CA VAL A 114 -4.21 37.26 -30.43
C VAL A 114 -5.74 37.36 -30.46
N SER A 115 -6.31 38.21 -29.60
CA SER A 115 -7.72 38.60 -29.68
C SER A 115 -7.84 40.12 -29.73
N LYS A 116 -8.41 40.56 -30.86
CA LYS A 116 -9.11 41.81 -31.16
C LYS A 116 -8.38 43.13 -30.90
N LYS A 117 -7.87 43.72 -31.98
CA LYS A 117 -8.18 45.11 -32.32
C LYS A 117 -8.05 45.36 -33.83
N SER A 118 -9.00 46.16 -34.32
CA SER A 118 -9.21 46.73 -35.65
C SER A 118 -10.10 45.92 -36.59
#